data_AF-A0A351HUL5-F1
#
_entry.id   AF-A0A351HUL5-F1
#
_cell.length_a   1.000
_cell.length_b   1.000
_cell.length_c   1.000
_cell.angle_alpha   90.00
_cell.angle_beta   90.00
_cell.angle_gamma   90.00
#
_symmetry.space_group_name_H-M   'P 1'
#
loop_
_entity.id
_entity.type
_entity.pdbx_description
1 polymer ?
#
loop_
_entity_poly.entity_id
_entity_poly.type
_entity_poly.pdbx_seq_one_letter_code
_entity_poly.pdbx_strand_id
1 'polypeptide(L)' 'MKTEKKCVALIGFMATGKTTIGSLLARELEYDFVDTDALVEAELGMKI' A
#
# COMPACT_ATOMS: atom_id res chain seq x y z
N MET A 1 17.43 3.79 -20.57
CA MET A 1 16.20 2.99 -20.61
C MET A 1 15.35 3.37 -19.41
N LYS A 2 14.07 3.74 -19.58
CA LYS A 2 13.15 3.89 -18.45
C LYS A 2 12.61 2.50 -18.12
N THR A 3 12.96 1.98 -16.95
CA THR A 3 12.36 0.75 -16.43
C THR A 3 10.94 1.08 -15.97
N GLU A 4 9.93 0.40 -16.51
CA GLU A 4 8.56 0.52 -16.00
C GLU A 4 8.50 -0.05 -14.59
N LYS A 5 8.16 0.79 -13.61
CA LYS A 5 7.82 0.31 -12.26
C LYS A 5 6.44 -0.34 -12.31
N LYS A 6 6.37 -1.60 -11.92
CA LYS A 6 5.10 -2.32 -11.72
C LYS A 6 4.62 -2.11 -10.29
N CYS A 7 3.33 -1.84 -10.11
CA CYS A 7 2.69 -1.75 -8.80
C CYS A 7 1.30 -2.42 -8.82
N VAL A 8 0.84 -2.84 -7.65
CA VAL A 8 -0.52 -3.33 -7.43
C VAL A 8 -1.20 -2.40 -6.43
N ALA A 9 -2.35 -1.85 -6.78
CA ALA A 9 -3.13 -0.98 -5.91
C ALA A 9 -4.40 -1.71 -5.45
N LEU A 10 -4.59 -1.83 -4.13
CA LEU A 10 -5.80 -2.39 -3.55
C LEU A 10 -6.80 -1.28 -3.24
N ILE A 11 -7.97 -1.31 -3.88
CA ILE A 11 -9.04 -0.32 -3.71
C ILE A 11 -10.26 -0.92 -3.01
N GLY A 12 -11.07 -0.06 -2.38
CA GLY A 12 -12.32 -0.45 -1.71
C GLY A 12 -12.52 0.25 -0.36
N PHE A 13 -13.70 0.08 0.23
CA PHE A 13 -14.07 0.71 1.51
C PHE A 13 -13.18 0.30 2.69
N MET A 14 -13.21 1.07 3.78
CA MET A 14 -12.58 0.69 5.05
C MET A 14 -13.09 -0.69 5.53
N ALA A 15 -12.30 -1.40 6.32
CA ALA A 15 -12.64 -2.72 6.89
C ALA A 15 -12.91 -3.87 5.88
N THR A 16 -12.60 -3.70 4.59
CA THR A 16 -12.69 -4.79 3.59
C THR A 16 -11.46 -5.70 3.55
N GLY A 17 -10.51 -5.53 4.47
CA GLY A 17 -9.31 -6.39 4.57
C GLY A 17 -8.14 -6.02 3.66
N LYS A 18 -8.15 -4.82 3.05
CA LYS A 18 -7.09 -4.38 2.11
C LYS A 18 -5.68 -4.42 2.72
N THR A 19 -5.50 -3.95 3.95
CA THR A 19 -4.20 -3.97 4.64
C THR A 19 -3.71 -5.40 4.86
N THR A 20 -4.61 -6.30 5.27
CA THR A 20 -4.30 -7.72 5.48
C THR A 20 -3.87 -8.40 4.18
N ILE A 21 -4.70 -8.29 3.11
CA ILE A 21 -4.39 -8.90 1.82
C ILE A 21 -3.18 -8.26 1.16
N GLY A 22 -3.01 -6.95 1.27
CA GLY A 22 -1.87 -6.23 0.71
C GLY A 22 -0.54 -6.66 1.32
N SER A 23 -0.49 -6.84 2.65
CA SER A 23 0.72 -7.34 3.31
C SER A 23 1.07 -8.76 2.87
N LEU A 24 0.08 -9.65 2.76
CA LEU A 24 0.28 -11.02 2.29
C LEU A 24 0.70 -11.06 0.82
N LEU A 25 0.05 -10.28 -0.03
CA LEU A 25 0.35 -10.20 -1.47
C LEU A 25 1.75 -9.62 -1.72
N ALA A 26 2.14 -8.59 -0.97
CA ALA A 26 3.48 -8.02 -1.07
C ALA A 26 4.56 -9.05 -0.73
N ARG A 27 4.34 -9.88 0.31
CA ARG A 27 5.26 -10.98 0.66
C ARG A 27 5.34 -12.04 -0.44
N GLU A 28 4.20 -12.43 -1.01
CA GLU A 28 4.14 -13.46 -2.07
C GLU A 28 4.81 -12.99 -3.37
N LEU A 29 4.68 -11.71 -3.70
CA LEU A 29 5.24 -11.12 -4.91
C LEU A 29 6.67 -10.58 -4.74
N GLU A 30 7.24 -10.67 -3.53
CA GLU A 30 8.53 -10.03 -3.17
C GLU A 30 8.53 -8.51 -3.42
N TYR A 31 7.41 -7.85 -3.10
CA TYR A 31 7.22 -6.41 -3.23
C TYR A 31 7.28 -5.74 -1.85
N ASP A 32 7.62 -4.46 -1.84
CA ASP A 32 7.41 -3.61 -0.67
C ASP A 32 5.91 -3.38 -0.43
N PHE A 33 5.49 -3.50 0.82
CA PHE A 33 4.14 -3.13 1.23
C PHE A 33 4.09 -1.63 1.58
N VAL A 34 3.14 -0.91 0.99
CA VAL A 34 2.90 0.51 1.25
C VAL A 34 1.46 0.71 1.68
N ASP A 35 1.28 1.32 2.86
CA ASP A 35 -0.01 1.84 3.31
C ASP A 35 -0.06 3.35 3.01
N THR A 36 -0.98 3.74 2.12
CA THR A 36 -1.10 5.13 1.66
C THR A 36 -1.54 6.08 2.77
N ASP A 37 -2.39 5.62 3.69
CA ASP A 37 -2.88 6.46 4.78
C ASP A 37 -1.72 6.79 5.71
N ALA A 38 -0.90 5.79 6.05
CA ALA A 38 0.30 5.98 6.88
C ALA A 38 1.33 6.94 6.24
N LEU A 39 1.49 6.92 4.91
CA LEU A 39 2.38 7.86 4.22
C LEU A 39 1.86 9.30 4.29
N VAL A 40 0.55 9.49 4.11
CA VAL A 40 -0.06 10.83 4.22
C VAL A 40 0.05 11.35 5.65
N GLU A 41 -0.20 10.50 6.65
CA GLU A 41 -0.06 10.89 8.07
C GLU A 41 1.38 11.29 8.42
N ALA A 42 2.38 10.55 7.91
CA ALA A 42 3.79 10.84 8.15
C ALA A 42 4.21 12.18 7.52
N GLU A 43 3.71 12.47 6.31
CA GLU A 43 3.98 13.74 5.61
C GLU A 43 3.30 14.93 6.29
N LEU A 44 2.05 14.76 6.75
CA LEU A 44 1.27 15.84 7.37
C LEU A 44 1.57 16.01 8.86
N GLY A 45 2.19 15.03 9.52
CA GLY A 45 2.42 15.03 10.96
C GLY A 45 1.14 14.95 11.79
N MET A 46 0.04 14.46 11.19
CA MET A 46 -1.26 14.33 11.84
C MET A 46 -2.01 13.08 11.37
N LYS A 47 -2.92 12.58 12.21
CA LYS A 47 -3.83 11.48 11.88
C LYS A 47 -4.96 11.96 10.97
N ILE A 48 -5.40 11.10 10.05
CA ILE A 48 -6.53 11.34 9.13
C ILE A 48 -7.61 10.28 9.26
#